data_AF-A0A9Q0GF19-F1
#
_entry.id   AF-A0A9Q0GF19-F1
#
_cell.length_a   1.000
_cell.length_b   1.000
_cell.length_c   1.000
_cell.angle_alpha   90.00
_cell.angle_beta   90.00
_cell.angle_gamma   90.00
#
_symmetry.space_group_name_H-M   'P 1'
#
loop_
_entity.id
_entity.type
_entity.pdbx_description
1 polymer ?
#
loop_
_entity_poly.entity_id
_entity_poly.type
_entity_poly.pdbx_seq_one_letter_code
_entity_poly.pdbx_strand_id
1 'polypeptide(L)'
;MAEYICVLNKDGLIIKPPKKTPVFLRMIVLVFAMVCGVYICSICLKQISTHRKFNIHNIQVIDRPFPADYPKHLQISCEHFPVPETFSRAECEHNPVRYFAILSMQRSGSGWFETLLNSHVNVSSNGEIFSVLDRRRNASSIIKTLDKVYNLDFYTSASKNECSAAVGFKWMLNQGVMVHHKEIVEYFNRRGVAAIFLFRRNLLRRMVSVMANSYDRHAKLLNGTHKSHVHSVEEAETLSKYKPTIDSTLLIENLKEVEATAAKALEYFNSTRHIVLYYEDLVKNRTILKDVQKFLRVPLMELTSRQVKIHKGPLRDHVENWEDVNKTLIGTSYESFLRADY
;
A
#
# COMPACT_ATOMS: atom_id res chain seq x y z
N MET A 1 -31.54 1.69 -53.89
CA MET A 1 -32.16 2.31 -55.07
C MET A 1 -33.20 1.34 -55.61
N ALA A 2 -34.48 1.72 -55.55
CA ALA A 2 -35.57 1.22 -56.38
C ALA A 2 -36.67 2.29 -56.30
N GLU A 3 -37.15 2.71 -57.48
CA GLU A 3 -37.84 3.97 -57.75
C GLU A 3 -39.32 4.00 -57.28
N TYR A 4 -39.80 5.20 -56.93
CA TYR A 4 -41.21 5.49 -56.71
C TYR A 4 -41.79 6.08 -58.00
N ILE A 5 -42.77 5.40 -58.61
CA ILE A 5 -43.68 6.00 -59.58
C ILE A 5 -44.95 6.40 -58.83
N CYS A 6 -45.37 7.67 -58.96
CA CYS A 6 -46.64 8.16 -58.44
C CYS A 6 -47.42 8.82 -59.59
N VAL A 7 -48.44 8.12 -60.09
CA VAL A 7 -49.51 8.72 -60.90
C VAL A 7 -50.77 8.68 -60.04
N LEU A 8 -51.33 9.85 -59.77
CA LEU A 8 -52.53 10.02 -58.98
C LEU A 8 -53.76 9.87 -59.88
N ASN A 9 -54.63 8.89 -59.60
CA ASN A 9 -56.04 9.05 -59.90
C ASN A 9 -56.92 8.28 -58.92
N LYS A 10 -58.05 8.92 -58.60
CA LYS A 10 -59.17 8.52 -57.74
C LYS A 10 -59.31 7.02 -57.48
N ASP A 11 -58.97 6.60 -56.26
CA ASP A 11 -59.86 5.93 -55.30
C ASP A 11 -59.03 5.44 -54.09
N GLY A 12 -59.47 5.78 -52.88
CA GLY A 12 -59.05 5.25 -51.57
C GLY A 12 -57.57 4.83 -51.38
N LEU A 13 -56.71 5.77 -50.95
CA LEU A 13 -55.34 5.45 -50.53
C LEU A 13 -55.32 4.78 -49.13
N ILE A 14 -55.48 3.46 -49.07
CA ILE A 14 -55.24 2.69 -47.83
C ILE A 14 -53.74 2.44 -47.70
N ILE A 15 -53.04 3.32 -46.98
CA ILE A 15 -51.65 3.08 -46.55
C ILE A 15 -51.67 2.05 -45.42
N LYS A 16 -51.40 0.78 -45.74
CA LYS A 16 -51.12 -0.22 -44.70
C LYS A 16 -49.78 0.13 -44.04
N PRO A 17 -49.72 0.31 -42.71
CA PRO A 17 -48.45 0.49 -42.03
C PRO A 17 -47.57 -0.75 -42.28
N PRO A 18 -46.26 -0.58 -42.52
CA PRO A 18 -45.38 -1.73 -42.64
C PRO A 18 -45.48 -2.49 -41.32
N LYS A 19 -45.93 -3.75 -41.39
CA LYS A 19 -45.86 -4.67 -40.25
C LYS A 19 -44.37 -4.78 -39.90
N LYS A 20 -43.88 -3.97 -38.95
CA LYS A 20 -42.59 -4.20 -38.31
C LYS A 20 -42.70 -5.61 -37.77
N THR A 21 -42.02 -6.53 -38.43
CA THR A 21 -42.11 -7.95 -38.10
C THR A 21 -41.69 -8.08 -36.64
N PRO A 22 -42.48 -8.76 -35.79
CA PRO A 22 -42.13 -8.96 -34.38
C PRO A 22 -40.75 -9.63 -34.22
N VAL A 23 -40.28 -10.29 -35.28
CA VAL A 23 -38.92 -10.82 -35.44
C VAL A 23 -37.85 -9.72 -35.36
N PHE A 24 -38.00 -8.59 -36.05
CA PHE A 24 -36.99 -7.52 -36.04
C PHE A 24 -36.82 -6.90 -34.65
N LEU A 25 -37.94 -6.68 -33.94
CA LEU A 25 -37.91 -6.16 -32.57
C LEU A 25 -37.27 -7.18 -31.60
N ARG A 26 -37.59 -8.47 -31.75
CA ARG A 26 -36.97 -9.56 -30.97
C ARG A 26 -35.47 -9.67 -31.21
N MET A 27 -35.01 -9.49 -32.46
CA MET A 27 -33.59 -9.49 -32.79
C MET A 27 -32.85 -8.31 -32.15
N ILE A 28 -33.44 -7.11 -32.12
CA ILE A 28 -32.84 -5.96 -31.45
C ILE A 28 -32.69 -6.21 -29.94
N VAL A 29 -33.73 -6.75 -29.29
CA VAL A 29 -33.69 -7.07 -27.86
C VAL A 29 -32.63 -8.13 -27.55
N LEU A 30 -32.50 -9.15 -28.41
CA LEU A 30 -31.46 -10.19 -28.26
C LEU A 30 -30.04 -9.62 -28.39
N VAL A 31 -29.81 -8.72 -29.35
CA VAL A 31 -28.51 -8.06 -29.51
C VAL A 31 -28.21 -7.19 -28.28
N PHE A 32 -29.18 -6.44 -27.78
CA PHE A 32 -29.01 -5.61 -26.59
C PHE A 32 -28.71 -6.46 -25.35
N ALA A 33 -29.41 -7.58 -25.17
CA ALA A 33 -29.18 -8.53 -24.09
C ALA A 33 -27.78 -9.17 -24.18
N MET A 34 -27.30 -9.53 -25.38
CA MET A 34 -25.93 -10.01 -25.57
C MET A 34 -24.90 -8.95 -25.20
N VAL A 35 -25.06 -7.71 -25.67
CA VAL A 35 -24.11 -6.62 -25.39
C VAL A 35 -24.08 -6.30 -23.89
N CYS A 36 -25.25 -6.21 -23.25
CA CYS A 36 -25.34 -6.04 -21.80
C CYS A 36 -24.73 -7.23 -21.05
N GLY A 37 -24.98 -8.47 -21.49
CA GLY A 37 -24.42 -9.68 -20.90
C GLY A 37 -22.89 -9.71 -20.99
N VAL A 38 -22.32 -9.38 -22.16
CA VAL A 38 -20.87 -9.27 -22.35
C VAL A 38 -20.28 -8.13 -21.51
N TYR A 39 -20.96 -6.98 -21.42
CA TYR A 39 -20.53 -5.86 -20.61
C TYR A 39 -20.52 -6.18 -19.11
N ILE A 40 -21.61 -6.77 -18.60
CA ILE A 40 -21.70 -7.23 -17.20
C ILE A 40 -20.65 -8.30 -16.93
N CYS A 41 -20.49 -9.28 -17.83
CA CYS A 41 -19.47 -10.31 -17.71
C CYS A 41 -18.05 -9.71 -17.72
N SER A 42 -17.78 -8.69 -18.54
CA SER A 42 -16.50 -7.98 -18.54
C SER A 42 -16.23 -7.25 -17.22
N ILE A 43 -17.25 -6.60 -16.64
CA ILE A 43 -17.13 -5.96 -15.31
C ILE A 43 -16.89 -7.01 -14.23
N CYS A 44 -17.65 -8.11 -14.23
CA CYS A 44 -17.46 -9.20 -13.28
C CYS A 44 -16.08 -9.85 -13.41
N LEU A 45 -15.59 -10.07 -14.64
CA LEU A 45 -14.25 -10.59 -14.91
C LEU A 45 -13.15 -9.62 -14.48
N LYS A 46 -13.33 -8.30 -14.68
CA LYS A 46 -12.42 -7.27 -14.14
C LYS A 46 -12.40 -7.30 -12.61
N GLN A 47 -13.56 -7.41 -11.98
CA GLN A 47 -13.67 -7.45 -10.52
C GLN A 47 -13.02 -8.71 -9.93
N ILE A 48 -13.26 -9.88 -10.55
CA ILE A 48 -12.62 -11.16 -10.20
C ILE A 48 -11.12 -11.11 -10.48
N SER A 49 -10.67 -10.54 -11.60
CA SER A 49 -9.25 -10.38 -11.94
C SER A 49 -8.51 -9.52 -10.92
N THR A 50 -9.10 -8.40 -10.51
CA THR A 50 -8.55 -7.53 -9.46
C THR A 50 -8.46 -8.30 -8.14
N HIS A 51 -9.51 -9.02 -7.76
CA HIS A 51 -9.51 -9.89 -6.58
C HIS A 51 -8.47 -11.02 -6.68
N ARG A 52 -8.26 -11.62 -7.86
CA ARG A 52 -7.25 -12.64 -8.11
C ARG A 52 -5.83 -12.08 -8.05
N LYS A 53 -5.60 -10.85 -8.51
CA LYS A 53 -4.33 -10.10 -8.36
C LYS A 53 -3.99 -9.86 -6.89
N PHE A 54 -4.97 -9.55 -6.06
CA PHE A 54 -4.78 -9.43 -4.60
C PHE A 54 -4.59 -10.77 -3.89
N ASN A 55 -5.21 -11.83 -4.42
CA ASN A 55 -5.02 -13.21 -3.98
C ASN A 55 -3.74 -13.87 -4.53
N ILE A 56 -2.86 -13.13 -5.21
CA ILE A 56 -1.50 -13.62 -5.49
C ILE A 56 -0.74 -13.63 -4.16
N HIS A 57 -0.87 -14.76 -3.47
CA HIS A 57 0.14 -15.23 -2.53
C HIS A 57 1.44 -15.38 -3.30
N ASN A 58 2.35 -14.42 -3.15
CA ASN A 58 3.80 -14.57 -3.12
C ASN A 58 4.43 -13.17 -3.03
N ILE A 59 5.57 -13.07 -2.35
CA ILE A 59 6.38 -11.85 -2.31
C ILE A 59 6.74 -11.50 -3.75
N GLN A 60 6.19 -10.39 -4.26
CA GLN A 60 6.50 -9.92 -5.60
C GLN A 60 7.72 -8.99 -5.51
N VAL A 61 8.89 -9.52 -5.86
CA VAL A 61 10.09 -8.71 -6.08
C VAL A 61 10.15 -8.38 -7.56
N ILE A 62 10.02 -7.09 -7.91
CA ILE A 62 10.30 -6.61 -9.26
C ILE A 62 11.65 -5.91 -9.20
N ASP A 63 12.70 -6.68 -9.54
CA ASP A 63 14.05 -6.15 -9.72
C ASP A 63 14.19 -5.73 -11.19
N ARG A 64 14.15 -4.42 -11.45
CA ARG A 64 14.61 -3.92 -12.75
C ARG A 64 16.14 -3.96 -12.76
N PRO A 65 16.78 -4.45 -13.84
CA PRO A 65 18.21 -4.26 -13.99
C PRO A 65 18.52 -2.76 -13.99
N PHE A 66 19.50 -2.37 -13.18
CA PHE A 66 20.05 -1.00 -13.19
C PHE A 66 20.49 -0.65 -14.63
N PRO A 67 20.47 0.64 -15.01
CA PRO A 67 21.16 1.08 -16.22
C PRO A 67 22.60 0.53 -16.21
N ALA A 68 23.02 -0.05 -17.33
CA ALA A 68 24.26 -0.83 -17.46
C ALA A 68 25.56 -0.05 -17.18
N ASP A 69 25.48 1.24 -16.86
CA ASP A 69 26.60 2.14 -16.56
C ASP A 69 27.01 2.16 -15.07
N TYR A 70 26.42 1.35 -14.20
CA TYR A 70 27.00 1.15 -12.86
C TYR A 70 28.23 0.24 -12.96
N PRO A 71 29.45 0.70 -12.59
CA PRO A 71 30.65 -0.11 -12.68
C PRO A 71 30.48 -1.43 -11.92
N LYS A 72 30.67 -2.56 -12.61
CA LYS A 72 30.67 -3.91 -12.02
C LYS A 72 31.63 -4.05 -10.82
N HIS A 73 32.61 -3.14 -10.71
CA HIS A 73 33.53 -3.04 -9.57
C HIS A 73 32.90 -2.62 -8.23
N LEU A 74 31.65 -2.14 -8.20
CA LEU A 74 30.92 -1.83 -6.96
C LEU A 74 30.03 -2.98 -6.45
N GLN A 75 30.14 -4.18 -7.05
CA GLN A 75 29.64 -5.44 -6.47
C GLN A 75 30.60 -6.01 -5.41
N ILE A 76 31.27 -5.15 -4.65
CA ILE A 76 31.95 -5.60 -3.44
C ILE A 76 30.83 -5.88 -2.45
N SER A 77 30.58 -7.17 -2.18
CA SER A 77 29.90 -7.61 -0.98
C SER A 77 30.74 -7.12 0.20
N CYS A 78 30.51 -5.88 0.62
CA CYS A 78 31.14 -5.37 1.83
C CYS A 78 30.49 -6.14 2.98
N GLU A 79 31.14 -7.22 3.42
CA GLU A 79 30.70 -7.98 4.59
C GLU A 79 30.72 -7.09 5.83
N HIS A 80 31.57 -6.05 5.83
CA HIS A 80 31.74 -5.10 6.94
C HIS A 80 31.92 -3.68 6.41
N PHE A 81 31.05 -2.76 6.83
CA PHE A 81 31.21 -1.33 6.57
C PHE A 81 32.17 -0.70 7.60
N PRO A 82 32.97 0.30 7.21
CA PRO A 82 33.88 0.96 8.14
C PRO A 82 33.10 1.67 9.24
N VAL A 83 33.68 1.66 10.44
CA VAL A 83 33.26 2.53 11.55
C VAL A 83 34.08 3.80 11.41
N PRO A 84 33.45 4.95 11.11
CA PRO A 84 34.18 6.18 10.90
C PRO A 84 34.74 6.72 12.22
N GLU A 85 35.96 7.24 12.19
CA GLU A 85 36.65 7.87 13.32
C GLU A 85 36.39 9.39 13.35
N THR A 86 36.36 10.05 12.18
CA THR A 86 36.16 11.50 12.07
C THR A 86 34.74 11.89 11.66
N PHE A 87 33.88 10.89 11.39
CA PHE A 87 32.53 11.05 10.87
C PHE A 87 32.46 11.85 9.55
N SER A 88 33.57 11.90 8.82
CA SER A 88 33.64 12.53 7.50
C SER A 88 33.06 11.60 6.46
N ARG A 89 32.30 12.13 5.49
CA ARG A 89 31.77 11.32 4.38
C ARG A 89 32.88 10.64 3.56
N ALA A 90 34.08 11.23 3.54
CA ALA A 90 35.25 10.67 2.86
C ALA A 90 35.62 9.26 3.38
N GLU A 91 35.43 8.99 4.67
CA GLU A 91 35.72 7.67 5.26
C GLU A 91 34.78 6.57 4.72
N CYS A 92 33.59 6.97 4.29
CA CYS A 92 32.58 6.08 3.72
C CYS A 92 32.50 6.17 2.18
N GLU A 93 33.44 6.85 1.51
CA GLU A 93 33.35 7.21 0.09
C GLU A 93 33.26 5.98 -0.83
N HIS A 94 33.98 4.92 -0.48
CA HIS A 94 34.00 3.66 -1.23
C HIS A 94 32.71 2.83 -1.06
N ASN A 95 31.76 3.29 -0.23
CA ASN A 95 30.51 2.60 0.06
C ASN A 95 29.31 3.39 -0.50
N PRO A 96 28.74 2.97 -1.65
CA PRO A 96 27.60 3.64 -2.24
C PRO A 96 26.36 3.44 -1.37
N VAL A 97 25.65 4.54 -1.05
CA VAL A 97 24.42 4.49 -0.26
C VAL A 97 23.24 4.14 -1.17
N ARG A 98 22.47 3.13 -0.75
CA ARG A 98 21.22 2.74 -1.42
C ARG A 98 20.05 3.55 -0.86
N TYR A 99 19.13 3.93 -1.73
CA TYR A 99 17.96 4.71 -1.36
C TYR A 99 16.73 3.82 -1.28
N PHE A 100 15.89 4.02 -0.27
CA PHE A 100 14.61 3.34 -0.19
C PHE A 100 13.49 4.24 0.34
N ALA A 101 12.25 3.82 0.12
CA ALA A 101 11.07 4.41 0.72
C ALA A 101 10.08 3.30 1.12
N ILE A 102 9.58 3.33 2.35
CA ILE A 102 8.56 2.40 2.85
C ILE A 102 7.19 3.02 2.55
N LEU A 103 6.52 2.54 1.51
CA LEU A 103 5.18 2.98 1.10
C LEU A 103 4.12 2.14 1.82
N SER A 104 3.27 2.78 2.62
CA SER A 104 2.33 2.06 3.48
C SER A 104 1.06 2.87 3.77
N MET A 105 0.16 2.28 4.56
CA MET A 105 -1.02 2.95 5.08
C MET A 105 -0.94 2.98 6.61
N GLN A 106 -1.73 3.85 7.24
CA GLN A 106 -1.81 3.88 8.69
C GLN A 106 -2.24 2.50 9.23
N ARG A 107 -1.57 2.09 10.31
CA ARG A 107 -1.84 0.83 11.04
C ARG A 107 -1.57 -0.46 10.27
N SER A 108 -0.72 -0.39 9.23
CA SER A 108 -0.22 -1.55 8.48
C SER A 108 1.09 -2.15 8.99
N GLY A 109 1.53 -1.78 10.20
CA GLY A 109 2.75 -2.34 10.81
C GLY A 109 4.06 -1.65 10.40
N SER A 110 3.99 -0.56 9.64
CA SER A 110 5.17 0.14 9.11
C SER A 110 6.04 0.82 10.17
N GLY A 111 5.48 1.25 11.30
CA GLY A 111 6.29 1.72 12.44
C GLY A 111 7.13 0.60 13.07
N TRP A 112 6.56 -0.59 13.26
CA TRP A 112 7.30 -1.74 13.77
C TRP A 112 8.37 -2.21 12.78
N PHE A 113 8.01 -2.33 11.51
CA PHE A 113 8.94 -2.71 10.45
C PHE A 113 10.09 -1.72 10.30
N GLU A 114 9.83 -0.42 10.39
CA GLU A 114 10.87 0.60 10.41
C GLU A 114 11.84 0.44 11.59
N THR A 115 11.34 0.13 12.79
CA THR A 115 12.24 -0.13 13.94
C THR A 115 13.12 -1.37 13.74
N LEU A 116 12.62 -2.40 13.04
CA LEU A 116 13.44 -3.55 12.67
C LEU A 116 14.57 -3.14 11.72
N LEU A 117 14.26 -2.35 10.68
CA LEU A 117 15.30 -1.88 9.76
C LEU A 117 16.32 -0.99 10.48
N ASN A 118 15.87 -0.09 11.35
CA ASN A 118 16.74 0.80 12.12
C ASN A 118 17.58 0.08 13.18
N SER A 119 17.32 -1.20 13.50
CA SER A 119 18.23 -1.97 14.35
C SER A 119 19.47 -2.45 13.59
N HIS A 120 19.47 -2.39 12.26
CA HIS A 120 20.65 -2.68 11.46
C HIS A 120 21.63 -1.50 11.52
N VAL A 121 22.90 -1.78 11.79
CA VAL A 121 23.96 -0.76 11.94
C VAL A 121 24.20 0.10 10.69
N ASN A 122 23.86 -0.37 9.49
CA ASN A 122 24.09 0.36 8.22
C ASN A 122 22.80 0.81 7.54
N VAL A 123 21.65 0.70 8.21
CA VAL A 123 20.36 1.16 7.66
C VAL A 123 19.83 2.30 8.50
N SER A 124 19.43 3.39 7.83
CA SER A 124 18.78 4.53 8.46
C SER A 124 17.46 4.87 7.77
N SER A 125 16.36 4.76 8.51
CA SER A 125 15.02 5.20 8.11
C SER A 125 14.60 6.39 8.97
N ASN A 126 14.33 7.52 8.31
CA ASN A 126 14.11 8.83 8.92
C ASN A 126 12.66 9.11 9.36
N GLY A 127 11.86 8.08 9.64
CA GLY A 127 10.47 8.26 10.07
C GLY A 127 9.54 8.76 8.97
N GLU A 128 8.40 9.34 9.37
CA GLU A 128 7.40 9.90 8.45
C GLU A 128 7.73 11.35 8.07
N ILE A 129 8.77 11.56 7.27
CA ILE A 129 9.22 12.90 6.90
C ILE A 129 8.14 13.72 6.18
N PHE A 130 7.25 13.06 5.44
CA PHE A 130 6.15 13.68 4.69
C PHE A 130 4.86 13.82 5.48
N SER A 131 4.86 13.56 6.80
CA SER A 131 3.75 13.93 7.69
C SER A 131 3.61 15.46 7.85
N VAL A 132 4.68 16.22 7.56
CA VAL A 132 4.70 17.69 7.55
C VAL A 132 4.14 18.24 6.23
N LEU A 133 3.16 19.13 6.31
CA LEU A 133 2.41 19.65 5.14
C LEU A 133 3.29 20.37 4.12
N ASP A 134 4.18 21.25 4.56
CA ASP A 134 4.98 22.08 3.64
C ASP A 134 5.92 21.26 2.73
N ARG A 135 6.38 20.11 3.23
CA ARG A 135 7.23 19.17 2.47
C ARG A 135 6.47 18.48 1.34
N ARG A 136 5.14 18.43 1.41
CA ARG A 136 4.27 17.77 0.42
C ARG A 136 3.25 18.70 -0.26
N ARG A 137 3.45 20.02 -0.17
CA ARG A 137 2.51 21.01 -0.73
C ARG A 137 2.36 20.88 -2.25
N ASN A 138 3.43 20.51 -2.95
CA ASN A 138 3.44 20.26 -4.39
C ASN A 138 4.63 19.34 -4.76
N ALA A 139 4.69 18.92 -6.03
CA ALA A 139 5.76 18.06 -6.54
C ALA A 139 7.17 18.64 -6.31
N SER A 140 7.38 19.94 -6.52
CA SER A 140 8.70 20.57 -6.32
C SER A 140 9.16 20.50 -4.85
N SER A 141 8.27 20.78 -3.88
CA SER A 141 8.57 20.62 -2.45
C SER A 141 8.93 19.17 -2.10
N ILE A 142 8.23 18.21 -2.72
CA ILE A 142 8.52 16.78 -2.55
C ILE A 142 9.91 16.46 -3.05
N ILE A 143 10.23 16.80 -4.31
CA ILE A 143 11.54 16.52 -4.91
C ILE A 143 12.66 17.18 -4.10
N LYS A 144 12.50 18.44 -3.70
CA LYS A 144 13.47 19.14 -2.84
C LYS A 144 13.70 18.42 -1.50
N THR A 145 12.66 17.83 -0.93
CA THR A 145 12.78 17.06 0.32
C THR A 145 13.47 15.71 0.06
N LEU A 146 13.15 15.03 -1.06
CA LEU A 146 13.82 13.80 -1.46
C LEU A 146 15.32 14.02 -1.71
N ASP A 147 15.68 15.12 -2.37
CA ASP A 147 17.09 15.49 -2.60
C ASP A 147 17.82 15.68 -1.28
N LYS A 148 17.25 16.43 -0.33
CA LYS A 148 17.87 16.60 1.01
C LYS A 148 18.12 15.27 1.72
N VAL A 149 17.17 14.34 1.69
CA VAL A 149 17.31 13.05 2.36
C VAL A 149 18.35 12.18 1.68
N TYR A 150 18.29 12.08 0.35
CA TYR A 150 19.15 11.17 -0.40
C TYR A 150 20.55 11.74 -0.70
N ASN A 151 20.75 13.04 -0.54
CA ASN A 151 22.08 13.66 -0.48
C ASN A 151 22.67 13.63 0.93
N LEU A 152 21.98 13.01 1.91
CA LEU A 152 22.41 12.85 3.29
C LEU A 152 22.49 14.17 4.09
N ASP A 153 21.77 15.20 3.63
CA ASP A 153 21.65 16.52 4.30
C ASP A 153 20.51 16.55 5.33
N PHE A 154 20.01 15.39 5.74
CA PHE A 154 18.82 15.24 6.58
C PHE A 154 19.17 14.60 7.92
N TYR A 155 19.45 15.43 8.92
CA TYR A 155 19.86 15.00 10.25
C TYR A 155 18.63 14.71 11.14
N THR A 156 18.53 13.47 11.62
CA THR A 156 17.49 13.04 12.56
C THR A 156 18.09 12.15 13.65
N SER A 157 17.27 11.74 14.62
CA SER A 157 17.67 10.71 15.58
C SER A 157 17.94 9.33 14.94
N ALA A 158 17.63 9.14 13.65
CA ALA A 158 17.97 7.93 12.91
C ALA A 158 19.41 7.95 12.35
N SER A 159 20.13 9.07 12.48
CA SER A 159 21.54 9.15 12.13
C SER A 159 22.35 8.12 12.90
N LYS A 160 23.27 7.45 12.20
CA LYS A 160 24.12 6.39 12.73
C LYS A 160 25.52 6.90 12.96
N ASN A 161 26.21 6.28 13.90
CA ASN A 161 27.63 6.53 14.12
C ASN A 161 28.49 5.73 13.13
N GLU A 162 27.89 4.76 12.44
CA GLU A 162 28.50 3.95 11.40
C GLU A 162 28.20 4.47 10.00
N CYS A 163 29.03 4.09 9.03
CA CYS A 163 28.72 4.36 7.63
C CYS A 163 27.37 3.73 7.23
N SER A 164 26.46 4.56 6.73
CA SER A 164 25.17 4.11 6.22
C SER A 164 25.33 3.46 4.85
N ALA A 165 24.77 2.27 4.68
CA ALA A 165 24.69 1.53 3.42
C ALA A 165 23.34 1.71 2.73
N ALA A 166 22.28 1.93 3.51
CA ALA A 166 20.95 2.22 3.00
C ALA A 166 20.28 3.35 3.80
N VAL A 167 19.71 4.32 3.08
CA VAL A 167 19.01 5.46 3.67
C VAL A 167 17.62 5.58 3.06
N GLY A 168 16.63 5.82 3.91
CA GLY A 168 15.26 5.95 3.49
C GLY A 168 14.39 6.59 4.56
N PHE A 169 13.09 6.39 4.39
CA PHE A 169 12.06 6.92 5.26
C PHE A 169 10.75 6.18 5.02
N LYS A 170 9.76 6.46 5.87
CA LYS A 170 8.41 5.94 5.78
C LYS A 170 7.47 6.97 5.16
N TRP A 171 6.60 6.54 4.28
CA TRP A 171 5.66 7.41 3.57
C TRP A 171 4.28 6.77 3.50
N MET A 172 3.30 7.44 4.09
CA MET A 172 1.92 6.97 4.02
C MET A 172 1.28 7.37 2.69
N LEU A 173 0.46 6.50 2.10
CA LEU A 173 -0.14 6.72 0.78
C LEU A 173 -1.00 8.00 0.72
N ASN A 174 -1.58 8.42 1.84
CA ASN A 174 -2.34 9.67 1.95
C ASN A 174 -1.49 10.93 2.14
N GLN A 175 -0.16 10.84 2.17
CA GLN A 175 0.76 11.97 2.36
C GLN A 175 1.33 12.48 1.01
N GLY A 176 0.49 12.58 -0.02
CA GLY A 176 0.84 13.19 -1.31
C GLY A 176 1.51 12.27 -2.32
N VAL A 177 2.03 11.10 -1.91
CA VAL A 177 2.68 10.14 -2.83
C VAL A 177 1.75 9.63 -3.93
N MET A 178 0.47 9.43 -3.62
CA MET A 178 -0.53 9.01 -4.61
C MET A 178 -0.93 10.15 -5.57
N VAL A 179 -0.85 11.39 -5.09
CA VAL A 179 -1.24 12.60 -5.87
C VAL A 179 -0.15 12.93 -6.88
N HIS A 180 1.11 12.98 -6.45
CA HIS A 180 2.28 13.35 -7.26
C HIS A 180 3.06 12.12 -7.75
N HIS A 181 2.37 11.00 -8.00
CA HIS A 181 3.00 9.72 -8.28
C HIS A 181 3.88 9.75 -9.54
N LYS A 182 3.55 10.54 -10.56
CA LYS A 182 4.30 10.59 -11.83
C LYS A 182 5.72 11.12 -11.60
N GLU A 183 5.81 12.26 -10.95
CA GLU A 183 7.08 12.93 -10.64
C GLU A 183 7.92 12.09 -9.66
N ILE A 184 7.26 11.43 -8.71
CA ILE A 184 7.94 10.56 -7.74
C ILE A 184 8.47 9.29 -8.39
N VAL A 185 7.70 8.66 -9.28
CA VAL A 185 8.12 7.47 -10.03
C VAL A 185 9.30 7.79 -10.94
N GLU A 186 9.25 8.94 -11.64
CA GLU A 186 10.38 9.42 -12.43
C GLU A 186 11.64 9.62 -11.56
N TYR A 187 11.49 10.28 -10.42
CA TYR A 187 12.57 10.47 -9.47
C TYR A 187 13.14 9.15 -8.95
N PHE A 188 12.27 8.21 -8.57
CA PHE A 188 12.66 6.89 -8.05
C PHE A 188 13.47 6.12 -9.07
N ASN A 189 13.03 6.11 -10.33
CA ASN A 189 13.75 5.45 -11.43
C ASN A 189 15.10 6.12 -11.71
N ARG A 190 15.13 7.47 -11.76
CA ARG A 190 16.34 8.24 -12.03
C ARG A 190 17.40 8.08 -10.94
N ARG A 191 16.99 8.06 -9.66
CA ARG A 191 17.89 7.99 -8.50
C ARG A 191 18.10 6.57 -7.97
N GLY A 192 17.45 5.57 -8.57
CA GLY A 192 17.55 4.17 -8.12
C GLY A 192 16.96 3.91 -6.73
N VAL A 193 15.87 4.60 -6.39
CA VAL A 193 15.16 4.42 -5.10
C VAL A 193 14.36 3.13 -5.11
N ALA A 194 14.57 2.30 -4.09
CA ALA A 194 13.86 1.05 -3.88
C ALA A 194 12.56 1.29 -3.09
N ALA A 195 11.41 0.97 -3.68
CA ALA A 195 10.13 1.07 -2.98
C ALA A 195 9.82 -0.23 -2.21
N ILE A 196 9.52 -0.12 -0.93
CA ILE A 196 9.07 -1.23 -0.09
C ILE A 196 7.59 -0.99 0.23
N PHE A 197 6.71 -1.72 -0.42
CA PHE A 197 5.28 -1.69 -0.08
C PHE A 197 5.03 -2.57 1.12
N LEU A 198 4.45 -2.01 2.17
CA LEU A 198 4.03 -2.77 3.35
C LEU A 198 2.54 -2.54 3.61
N PHE A 199 1.76 -3.58 3.37
CA PHE A 199 0.31 -3.59 3.60
C PHE A 199 -0.08 -4.58 4.69
N ARG A 200 -1.35 -4.55 5.09
CA ARG A 200 -1.93 -5.47 6.06
C ARG A 200 -3.10 -6.17 5.40
N ARG A 201 -3.07 -7.50 5.35
CA ARG A 201 -4.12 -8.30 4.69
C ARG A 201 -5.44 -8.19 5.44
N ASN A 202 -5.42 -8.28 6.77
CA ASN A 202 -6.65 -8.16 7.54
C ASN A 202 -7.05 -6.68 7.71
N LEU A 203 -7.87 -6.19 6.78
CA LEU A 203 -8.31 -4.80 6.74
C LEU A 203 -9.30 -4.44 7.84
N LEU A 204 -10.09 -5.39 8.32
CA LEU A 204 -10.98 -5.19 9.47
C LEU A 204 -10.16 -4.95 10.75
N ARG A 205 -9.14 -5.77 11.01
CA ARG A 205 -8.18 -5.55 12.11
C ARG A 205 -7.44 -4.22 11.98
N ARG A 206 -7.11 -3.82 10.75
CA ARG A 206 -6.52 -2.51 10.49
C ARG A 206 -7.48 -1.39 10.89
N MET A 207 -8.75 -1.48 10.48
CA MET A 207 -9.80 -0.50 10.79
C MET A 207 -9.99 -0.35 12.30
N VAL A 208 -10.14 -1.45 13.04
CA VAL A 208 -10.20 -1.43 14.52
C VAL A 208 -9.00 -0.68 15.10
N SER A 209 -7.79 -0.99 14.62
CA SER A 209 -6.59 -0.30 15.10
C SER A 209 -6.52 1.18 14.70
N VAL A 210 -7.12 1.59 13.58
CA VAL A 210 -7.22 3.01 13.18
C VAL A 210 -8.16 3.74 14.14
N MET A 211 -9.33 3.18 14.41
CA MET A 211 -10.33 3.77 15.29
C MET A 211 -9.81 3.88 16.73
N ALA A 212 -9.19 2.82 17.25
CA ALA A 212 -8.58 2.85 18.59
C ALA A 212 -7.46 3.89 18.72
N ASN A 213 -6.60 4.00 17.70
CA ASN A 213 -5.56 5.04 17.68
C ASN A 213 -6.16 6.45 17.60
N SER A 214 -7.25 6.63 16.85
CA SER A 214 -7.94 7.92 16.75
C SER A 214 -8.59 8.30 18.08
N TYR A 215 -9.19 7.35 18.77
CA TYR A 215 -9.76 7.56 20.10
C TYR A 215 -8.69 7.99 21.11
N ASP A 216 -7.56 7.27 21.17
CA ASP A 216 -6.46 7.61 22.10
C ASP A 216 -5.85 9.00 21.83
N ARG A 217 -5.93 9.52 20.60
CA ARG A 217 -5.49 10.90 20.31
C ARG A 217 -6.22 11.94 21.15
N HIS A 218 -7.49 11.68 21.48
CA HIS A 218 -8.32 12.56 22.30
C HIS A 218 -8.36 12.12 23.76
N ALA A 219 -8.57 10.82 24.00
CA ALA A 219 -8.71 10.26 25.34
C ALA A 219 -7.38 10.21 26.11
N LYS A 220 -6.24 10.11 25.40
CA LYS A 220 -4.88 10.13 25.97
C LYS A 220 -4.72 9.16 27.14
N LEU A 221 -5.01 7.89 26.87
CA LEU A 221 -5.22 6.83 27.87
C LEU A 221 -3.95 6.52 28.69
N LEU A 222 -2.78 6.92 28.21
CA LEU A 222 -1.50 6.71 28.88
C LEU A 222 -1.00 8.02 29.48
N ASN A 223 -1.38 8.28 30.73
CA ASN A 223 -0.93 9.44 31.52
C ASN A 223 -1.12 10.79 30.79
N GLY A 224 -2.25 10.98 30.11
CA GLY A 224 -2.53 12.24 29.40
C GLY A 224 -1.70 12.44 28.12
N THR A 225 -1.03 11.38 27.64
CA THR A 225 -0.26 11.38 26.39
C THR A 225 -0.84 10.39 25.38
N HIS A 226 -0.95 10.82 24.12
CA HIS A 226 -1.29 9.93 23.00
C HIS A 226 -0.06 9.09 22.62
N LYS A 227 -0.22 7.77 22.52
CA LYS A 227 0.84 6.88 22.00
C LYS A 227 0.34 6.01 20.86
N SER A 228 0.93 6.19 19.68
CA SER A 228 0.63 5.38 18.49
C SER A 228 1.32 4.01 18.51
N HIS A 229 2.40 3.89 19.29
CA HIS A 229 3.20 2.68 19.49
C HIS A 229 3.60 2.58 20.96
N VAL A 230 3.70 1.35 21.46
CA VAL A 230 3.99 1.05 22.87
C VAL A 230 5.16 0.07 22.98
N HIS A 231 5.83 0.11 24.13
CA HIS A 231 7.01 -0.70 24.41
C HIS A 231 6.83 -1.67 25.58
N SER A 232 5.71 -1.56 26.31
CA SER A 232 5.37 -2.45 27.41
C SER A 232 4.06 -3.18 27.14
N VAL A 233 3.87 -4.32 27.82
CA VAL A 233 2.65 -5.12 27.72
C VAL A 233 1.48 -4.41 28.42
N GLU A 234 1.75 -3.75 29.53
CA GLU A 234 0.77 -3.02 30.34
C GLU A 234 0.19 -1.82 29.58
N GLU A 235 1.04 -1.07 28.85
CA GLU A 235 0.61 0.00 27.96
C GLU A 235 -0.26 -0.54 26.81
N ALA A 236 0.15 -1.66 26.22
CA ALA A 236 -0.60 -2.33 25.16
C ALA A 236 -1.99 -2.78 25.64
N GLU A 237 -2.05 -3.41 26.82
CA GLU A 237 -3.29 -3.85 27.43
C GLU A 237 -4.22 -2.67 27.71
N THR A 238 -3.69 -1.57 28.24
CA THR A 238 -4.48 -0.35 28.52
C THR A 238 -5.10 0.23 27.25
N LEU A 239 -4.32 0.35 26.17
CA LEU A 239 -4.84 0.84 24.89
C LEU A 239 -5.84 -0.12 24.24
N SER A 240 -5.68 -1.42 24.42
CA SER A 240 -6.57 -2.43 23.83
C SER A 240 -7.96 -2.52 24.48
N LYS A 241 -8.16 -1.88 25.63
CA LYS A 241 -9.46 -1.85 26.34
C LYS A 241 -10.55 -1.12 25.56
N TYR A 242 -10.18 -0.15 24.72
CA TYR A 242 -11.15 0.58 23.91
C TYR A 242 -11.65 -0.31 22.76
N LYS A 243 -12.97 -0.51 22.71
CA LYS A 243 -13.64 -1.25 21.65
C LYS A 243 -14.43 -0.28 20.77
N PRO A 244 -14.01 -0.04 19.52
CA PRO A 244 -14.79 0.79 18.61
C PRO A 244 -16.11 0.11 18.22
N THR A 245 -17.13 0.93 18.04
CA THR A 245 -18.35 0.58 17.30
C THR A 245 -18.10 0.81 15.81
N ILE A 246 -18.25 -0.21 14.98
CA ILE A 246 -18.01 -0.15 13.53
C ILE A 246 -19.35 0.10 12.83
N ASP A 247 -19.38 1.08 11.91
CA ASP A 247 -20.51 1.28 11.03
C ASP A 247 -20.62 0.12 10.02
N SER A 248 -21.57 -0.77 10.26
CA SER A 248 -21.84 -1.95 9.44
C SER A 248 -22.39 -1.58 8.05
N THR A 249 -23.03 -0.42 7.90
CA THR A 249 -23.65 0.00 6.63
C THR A 249 -22.59 0.35 5.59
N LEU A 250 -21.50 1.00 6.01
CA LEU A 250 -20.40 1.42 5.16
C LEU A 250 -19.20 0.44 5.19
N LEU A 251 -19.27 -0.62 6.00
CA LEU A 251 -18.13 -1.50 6.25
C LEU A 251 -17.53 -2.09 4.97
N ILE A 252 -18.35 -2.71 4.13
CA ILE A 252 -17.88 -3.35 2.88
C ILE A 252 -17.28 -2.33 1.92
N GLU A 253 -17.88 -1.14 1.81
CA GLU A 253 -17.39 -0.06 0.95
C GLU A 253 -16.03 0.45 1.43
N ASN A 254 -15.90 0.70 2.73
CA ASN A 254 -14.64 1.12 3.35
C ASN A 254 -13.52 0.07 3.13
N LEU A 255 -13.84 -1.22 3.24
CA LEU A 255 -12.86 -2.29 2.97
C LEU A 255 -12.42 -2.28 1.49
N LYS A 256 -13.36 -2.16 0.56
CA LYS A 256 -13.09 -2.06 -0.88
C LYS A 256 -12.23 -0.86 -1.25
N GLU A 257 -12.51 0.32 -0.68
CA GLU A 257 -11.76 1.54 -0.97
C GLU A 257 -10.28 1.39 -0.60
N VAL A 258 -10.01 0.74 0.54
CA VAL A 258 -8.65 0.51 0.98
C VAL A 258 -7.94 -0.47 0.05
N GLU A 259 -8.59 -1.57 -0.32
CA GLU A 259 -8.01 -2.49 -1.32
C GLU A 259 -7.71 -1.75 -2.61
N ALA A 260 -8.66 -0.99 -3.14
CA ALA A 260 -8.49 -0.20 -4.36
C ALA A 260 -7.31 0.77 -4.26
N THR A 261 -7.13 1.42 -3.11
CA THR A 261 -6.00 2.32 -2.86
C THR A 261 -4.66 1.58 -2.89
N ALA A 262 -4.59 0.38 -2.31
CA ALA A 262 -3.39 -0.45 -2.36
C ALA A 262 -3.07 -0.93 -3.78
N ALA A 263 -4.08 -1.38 -4.56
CA ALA A 263 -3.91 -1.76 -5.96
C ALA A 263 -3.36 -0.60 -6.78
N LYS A 264 -3.97 0.57 -6.61
CA LYS A 264 -3.62 1.77 -7.35
C LYS A 264 -2.19 2.22 -7.06
N ALA A 265 -1.73 2.08 -5.82
CA ALA A 265 -0.35 2.37 -5.46
C ALA A 265 0.62 1.42 -6.18
N LEU A 266 0.33 0.11 -6.19
CA LEU A 266 1.14 -0.87 -6.91
C LEU A 266 1.13 -0.64 -8.42
N GLU A 267 -0.01 -0.22 -8.98
CA GLU A 267 -0.14 0.12 -10.39
C GLU A 267 0.72 1.34 -10.75
N TYR A 268 0.62 2.42 -9.98
CA TYR A 268 1.39 3.65 -10.21
C TYR A 268 2.90 3.41 -10.15
N PHE A 269 3.36 2.55 -9.25
CA PHE A 269 4.77 2.29 -9.02
C PHE A 269 5.28 1.00 -9.70
N ASN A 270 4.49 0.41 -10.61
CA ASN A 270 4.81 -0.87 -11.26
C ASN A 270 6.16 -0.88 -12.00
N SER A 271 6.61 0.31 -12.45
CA SER A 271 7.84 0.52 -13.20
C SER A 271 9.05 0.80 -12.32
N THR A 272 8.83 1.01 -11.01
CA THR A 272 9.90 1.21 -10.04
C THR A 272 10.45 -0.11 -9.54
N ARG A 273 11.69 -0.10 -9.03
CA ARG A 273 12.25 -1.25 -8.31
C ARG A 273 11.52 -1.39 -6.98
N HIS A 274 10.73 -2.45 -6.82
CA HIS A 274 9.91 -2.60 -5.61
C HIS A 274 9.76 -4.03 -5.10
N ILE A 275 9.46 -4.14 -3.82
CA ILE A 275 9.05 -5.36 -3.13
C ILE A 275 7.70 -5.14 -2.43
N VAL A 276 6.81 -6.12 -2.50
CA VAL A 276 5.52 -6.08 -1.81
C VAL A 276 5.52 -7.04 -0.63
N LEU A 277 5.25 -6.50 0.55
CA LEU A 277 5.23 -7.20 1.82
C LEU A 277 3.86 -7.05 2.49
N TYR A 278 3.49 -8.08 3.24
CA TYR A 278 2.32 -8.04 4.10
C TYR A 278 2.74 -8.26 5.55
N TYR A 279 2.14 -7.49 6.46
CA TYR A 279 2.42 -7.53 7.88
C TYR A 279 2.27 -8.94 8.47
N GLU A 280 1.22 -9.67 8.06
CA GLU A 280 0.95 -11.04 8.48
C GLU A 280 2.09 -11.99 8.12
N ASP A 281 2.69 -11.81 6.94
CA ASP A 281 3.78 -12.66 6.45
C ASP A 281 5.06 -12.38 7.26
N LEU A 282 5.34 -11.10 7.55
CA LEU A 282 6.50 -10.69 8.37
C LEU A 282 6.41 -11.18 9.83
N VAL A 283 5.21 -11.22 10.40
CA VAL A 283 4.99 -11.71 11.77
C VAL A 283 5.15 -13.23 11.83
N LYS A 284 4.61 -13.96 10.84
CA LYS A 284 4.66 -15.42 10.81
C LYS A 284 6.04 -15.96 10.40
N ASN A 285 6.71 -15.29 9.48
CA ASN A 285 7.96 -15.76 8.90
C ASN A 285 9.05 -14.68 8.89
N ARG A 286 9.95 -14.75 9.88
CA ARG A 286 11.07 -13.81 9.99
C ARG A 286 12.11 -13.95 8.87
N THR A 287 12.12 -15.04 8.09
CA THR A 287 13.08 -15.17 6.99
C THR A 287 12.85 -14.13 5.89
N ILE A 288 11.63 -13.61 5.76
CA ILE A 288 11.30 -12.52 4.82
C ILE A 288 12.12 -11.26 5.10
N LEU A 289 12.50 -11.01 6.37
CA LEU A 289 13.38 -9.88 6.71
C LEU A 289 14.79 -10.03 6.11
N LYS A 290 15.25 -11.27 5.86
CA LYS A 290 16.50 -11.51 5.14
C LYS A 290 16.36 -11.12 3.66
N ASP A 291 15.20 -11.38 3.06
CA ASP A 291 14.93 -10.99 1.67
C ASP A 291 14.85 -9.47 1.52
N VAL A 292 14.31 -8.76 2.51
CA VAL A 292 14.35 -7.29 2.56
C VAL A 292 15.79 -6.77 2.64
N GLN A 293 16.64 -7.36 3.49
CA GLN A 293 18.05 -6.97 3.59
C GLN A 293 18.80 -7.21 2.27
N LYS A 294 18.59 -8.36 1.62
CA LYS A 294 19.11 -8.65 0.28
C LYS A 294 18.58 -7.67 -0.77
N PHE A 295 17.30 -7.33 -0.71
CA PHE A 295 16.68 -6.35 -1.60
C PHE A 295 17.29 -4.95 -1.42
N LEU A 296 17.64 -4.56 -0.19
CA LEU A 296 18.38 -3.33 0.08
C LEU A 296 19.89 -3.45 -0.19
N ARG A 297 20.39 -4.66 -0.46
CA ARG A 297 21.80 -4.99 -0.66
C ARG A 297 22.66 -4.61 0.54
N VAL A 298 22.15 -4.88 1.73
CA VAL A 298 22.87 -4.74 3.00
C VAL A 298 23.23 -6.13 3.55
N PRO A 299 24.29 -6.24 4.36
CA PRO A 299 24.66 -7.48 5.05
C PRO A 299 23.49 -8.05 5.83
N LEU A 300 23.49 -9.38 6.01
CA LEU A 300 22.46 -10.01 6.81
C LEU A 300 22.77 -9.81 8.30
N MET A 301 21.83 -9.20 9.00
CA MET A 301 21.85 -9.02 10.45
C MET A 301 20.54 -9.53 11.06
N GLU A 302 20.60 -9.90 12.34
CA GLU A 302 19.39 -10.15 13.14
C GLU A 302 18.74 -8.81 13.46
N LEU A 303 17.50 -8.62 12.98
CA LEU A 303 16.75 -7.39 13.17
C LEU A 303 15.85 -7.51 14.39
N THR A 304 15.88 -6.52 15.28
CA THR A 304 15.16 -6.50 16.55
C THR A 304 14.27 -5.28 16.70
N SER A 305 13.19 -5.40 17.47
CA SER A 305 12.29 -4.29 17.77
C SER A 305 11.79 -4.40 19.19
N ARG A 306 11.67 -3.24 19.86
CA ARG A 306 11.06 -3.13 21.20
C ARG A 306 9.56 -2.83 21.14
N GLN A 307 8.96 -2.70 19.96
CA GLN A 307 7.53 -2.38 19.87
C GLN A 307 6.69 -3.62 20.17
N VAL A 308 5.62 -3.42 20.94
CA VAL A 308 4.67 -4.46 21.31
C VAL A 308 3.36 -4.28 20.52
N LYS A 309 2.78 -5.40 20.08
CA LYS A 309 1.47 -5.42 19.42
C LYS A 309 0.36 -5.11 20.46
N ILE A 310 -0.45 -4.09 20.17
CA ILE A 310 -1.54 -3.62 21.05
C ILE A 310 -2.68 -4.64 21.09
N HIS A 311 -3.33 -4.91 19.97
CA HIS A 311 -4.47 -5.82 19.91
C HIS A 311 -3.98 -7.28 19.72
N LYS A 312 -4.11 -8.10 20.75
CA LYS A 312 -3.81 -9.55 20.75
C LYS A 312 -5.10 -10.36 20.89
N GLY A 313 -5.11 -11.61 20.42
CA GLY A 313 -6.29 -12.47 20.50
C GLY A 313 -7.35 -12.19 19.43
N PRO A 314 -8.54 -12.82 19.54
CA PRO A 314 -9.56 -12.80 18.51
C PRO A 314 -10.19 -11.42 18.35
N LEU A 315 -10.58 -11.08 17.13
CA LEU A 315 -11.04 -9.72 16.81
C LEU A 315 -12.34 -9.33 17.51
N ARG A 316 -13.20 -10.32 17.80
CA ARG A 316 -14.45 -10.15 18.55
C ARG A 316 -14.25 -9.46 19.91
N ASP A 317 -13.08 -9.66 20.53
CA ASP A 317 -12.80 -9.09 21.84
C ASP A 317 -12.50 -7.58 21.76
N HIS A 318 -12.24 -7.06 20.56
CA HIS A 318 -11.81 -5.68 20.28
C HIS A 318 -12.85 -4.85 19.52
N VAL A 319 -14.10 -5.31 19.41
CA VAL A 319 -15.18 -4.63 18.68
C VAL A 319 -16.43 -4.64 19.54
N GLU A 320 -17.07 -3.47 19.69
CA GLU A 320 -18.24 -3.33 20.58
C GLU A 320 -19.48 -4.01 19.98
N ASN A 321 -19.80 -3.72 18.72
CA ASN A 321 -20.93 -4.29 17.99
C ASN A 321 -20.53 -5.47 17.10
N TRP A 322 -19.83 -6.45 17.68
CA TRP A 322 -19.26 -7.59 16.93
C TRP A 322 -20.31 -8.37 16.12
N GLU A 323 -21.51 -8.60 16.66
CA GLU A 323 -22.54 -9.37 15.97
C GLU A 323 -22.98 -8.73 14.65
N ASP A 324 -23.11 -7.40 14.61
CA ASP A 324 -23.46 -6.68 13.39
C ASP A 324 -22.35 -6.78 12.34
N VAL A 325 -21.09 -6.65 12.78
CA VAL A 325 -19.91 -6.78 11.91
C VAL A 325 -19.80 -8.19 11.36
N ASN A 326 -19.97 -9.20 12.22
CA ASN A 326 -19.96 -10.61 11.86
C ASN A 326 -21.05 -10.91 10.82
N LYS A 327 -22.29 -10.51 11.09
CA LYS A 327 -23.42 -10.68 10.17
C LYS A 327 -23.19 -9.97 8.82
N THR A 328 -22.56 -8.80 8.82
CA THR A 328 -22.28 -8.03 7.60
C THR A 328 -21.24 -8.70 6.70
N LEU A 329 -20.26 -9.39 7.29
CA LEU A 329 -19.14 -9.95 6.54
C LEU A 329 -19.30 -11.44 6.18
N ILE A 330 -20.11 -12.20 6.92
CA ILE A 330 -20.42 -13.60 6.58
C ILE A 330 -21.00 -13.69 5.16
N GLY A 331 -20.50 -14.64 4.37
CA GLY A 331 -20.93 -14.85 2.98
C GLY A 331 -20.37 -13.83 1.98
N THR A 332 -19.52 -12.89 2.42
CA THR A 332 -18.83 -11.94 1.55
C THR A 332 -17.39 -12.36 1.27
N SER A 333 -16.73 -11.70 0.32
CA SER A 333 -15.28 -11.88 0.07
C SER A 333 -14.40 -11.53 1.28
N TYR A 334 -14.96 -10.80 2.26
CA TYR A 334 -14.27 -10.33 3.46
C TYR A 334 -14.50 -11.21 4.68
N GLU A 335 -15.25 -12.31 4.56
CA GLU A 335 -15.51 -13.23 5.68
C GLU A 335 -14.21 -13.73 6.35
N SER A 336 -13.16 -13.93 5.55
CA SER A 336 -11.84 -14.36 6.05
C SER A 336 -11.23 -13.41 7.10
N PHE A 337 -11.61 -12.12 7.10
CA PHE A 337 -11.10 -11.14 8.07
C PHE A 337 -11.64 -11.38 9.49
N LEU A 338 -12.75 -12.12 9.63
CA LEU A 338 -13.33 -12.49 10.93
C LEU A 338 -12.49 -13.53 11.68
N ARG A 339 -11.78 -14.40 10.95
CA ARG A 339 -11.07 -15.58 11.51
C ARG A 339 -9.56 -15.45 11.54
N ALA A 340 -9.00 -14.44 10.87
CA ALA A 340 -7.55 -14.30 10.74
C ALA A 340 -6.93 -13.75 12.04
N ASP A 341 -6.46 -14.68 12.86
CA ASP A 341 -5.63 -14.43 14.05
C ASP A 341 -4.17 -14.79 13.73
N TYR A 342 -3.25 -13.91 14.12
CA TYR A 342 -1.82 -14.05 13.86
C TYR A 342 -0.99 -13.24 14.85
#